data_AF-A0A0F9KAY9-F1
#
_entry.id   AF-A0A0F9KAY9-F1
#
_cell.length_a   1.000
_cell.length_b   1.000
_cell.length_c   1.000
_cell.angle_alpha   90.00
_cell.angle_beta   90.00
_cell.angle_gamma   90.00
#
_symmetry.space_group_name_H-M   'P 1'
#
loop_
_entity.id
_entity.type
_entity.pdbx_description
1 polymer ?
#
loop_
_entity_poly.entity_id
_entity_poly.type
_entity_poly.pdbx_seq_one_letter_code
_entity_poly.pdbx_strand_id
1 'polypeptide(L)' 'NKNDLKEQRKITKKRATTLANQLNLGFIETSALLGENVDYAFSEVARLLYKSLS' A
#
# COMPACT_ATOMS: atom_id res chain seq x y z
N ASN A 1 -3.79 5.09 -1.05
CA ASN A 1 -3.76 6.52 -0.70
C ASN A 1 -5.14 6.97 -0.20
N LYS A 2 -5.21 8.11 0.52
CA LYS A 2 -6.41 8.70 1.15
C LYS A 2 -7.06 7.82 2.22
N ASN A 3 -6.26 7.04 2.96
CA ASN A 3 -6.76 6.16 4.03
C ASN A 3 -7.45 6.92 5.18
N ASP A 4 -7.15 8.20 5.33
CA ASP A 4 -7.75 9.14 6.27
C ASP A 4 -9.25 9.37 6.03
N LEU A 5 -9.73 9.27 4.79
CA LEU A 5 -11.14 9.47 4.43
C LEU A 5 -12.00 8.21 4.69
N LYS A 6 -12.00 7.71 5.93
CA LYS A 6 -12.66 6.45 6.30
C LYS A 6 -14.16 6.43 6.00
N GLU A 7 -14.86 7.52 6.28
CA GLU A 7 -16.31 7.66 6.02
C GLU A 7 -16.66 7.70 4.53
N GLN A 8 -15.71 8.05 3.66
CA GLN A 8 -15.89 8.10 2.21
C GLN A 8 -15.33 6.84 1.52
N ARG A 9 -14.96 5.82 2.28
CA ARG A 9 -14.34 4.60 1.77
C ARG A 9 -15.30 3.82 0.87
N LYS A 10 -14.96 3.75 -0.40
CA LYS A 10 -15.68 2.93 -1.39
C LYS A 10 -15.08 1.54 -1.58
N ILE A 11 -13.80 1.36 -1.24
CA ILE A 11 -13.06 0.11 -1.41
C ILE A 11 -12.57 -0.38 -0.04
N THR A 12 -12.98 -1.59 0.32
CA THR A 12 -12.54 -2.23 1.56
C THR A 12 -11.10 -2.73 1.43
N LYS A 13 -10.37 -2.72 2.55
CA LYS A 13 -9.01 -3.28 2.61
C LYS A 13 -8.97 -4.72 2.10
N LYS A 14 -9.95 -5.56 2.52
CA LYS A 14 -10.08 -6.95 2.05
C LYS A 14 -10.12 -7.04 0.52
N ARG A 15 -10.95 -6.25 -0.15
CA ARG A 15 -11.08 -6.27 -1.63
C ARG A 15 -9.75 -5.91 -2.30
N ALA A 16 -9.09 -4.87 -1.81
CA ALA A 16 -7.81 -4.43 -2.37
C ALA A 16 -6.69 -5.45 -2.14
N THR A 17 -6.59 -6.02 -0.93
CA THR A 17 -5.65 -7.11 -0.61
C THR A 17 -5.91 -8.36 -1.46
N THR A 18 -7.18 -8.76 -1.63
CA THR A 18 -7.53 -9.90 -2.50
C THR A 18 -7.04 -9.67 -3.93
N LEU A 19 -7.28 -8.49 -4.51
CA LEU A 19 -6.81 -8.16 -5.85
C LEU A 19 -5.28 -8.18 -5.96
N ALA A 20 -4.58 -7.60 -4.98
CA ALA A 20 -3.12 -7.60 -4.96
C ALA A 20 -2.55 -9.03 -4.91
N ASN A 21 -3.14 -9.90 -4.10
CA ASN A 21 -2.74 -11.31 -4.04
C ASN A 21 -2.99 -12.03 -5.37
N GLN A 22 -4.13 -11.79 -6.04
CA GLN A 22 -4.42 -12.38 -7.36
C GLN A 22 -3.41 -11.96 -8.43
N LEU A 23 -2.84 -10.76 -8.31
CA LEU A 23 -1.84 -10.22 -9.23
C LEU A 23 -0.40 -10.48 -8.77
N ASN A 24 -0.20 -11.17 -7.66
CA ASN A 24 1.11 -11.37 -7.02
C ASN A 24 1.85 -10.05 -6.73
N LEU A 25 1.13 -9.05 -6.22
CA LEU A 25 1.65 -7.73 -5.85
C LEU A 25 1.55 -7.47 -4.34
N GLY A 26 2.43 -6.62 -3.82
CA GLY A 26 2.28 -6.04 -2.49
C GLY A 26 1.15 -4.99 -2.43
N PHE A 27 0.55 -4.80 -1.26
CA PHE A 27 -0.50 -3.79 -1.05
C PHE A 27 -0.33 -3.05 0.28
N ILE A 28 -0.37 -1.71 0.22
CA ILE A 28 -0.26 -0.81 1.37
C ILE A 28 -1.29 0.31 1.21
N GLU A 29 -2.05 0.59 2.27
CA GLU A 29 -2.87 1.80 2.36
C GLU A 29 -2.04 2.94 2.95
N THR A 30 -2.17 4.13 2.37
CA THR A 30 -1.41 5.32 2.75
C THR A 30 -2.35 6.51 2.93
N SER A 31 -1.93 7.49 3.73
CA SER A 31 -2.49 8.84 3.73
C SER A 31 -1.36 9.84 3.48
N ALA A 32 -1.34 10.44 2.29
CA ALA A 32 -0.42 11.54 2.02
C ALA A 32 -0.72 12.79 2.87
N LEU A 33 -1.98 12.97 3.29
CA LEU A 33 -2.40 14.10 4.13
C LEU A 33 -1.84 13.99 5.55
N LEU A 34 -1.90 12.79 6.14
CA LEU A 34 -1.46 12.55 7.51
C LEU A 34 -0.04 11.97 7.61
N GLY A 35 0.63 11.71 6.47
CA GLY A 35 1.92 11.04 6.40
C GLY A 35 1.87 9.53 6.69
N GLU A 36 0.69 8.93 6.83
CA GLU A 36 0.56 7.51 7.17
C GLU A 36 1.10 6.61 6.04
N ASN A 37 2.06 5.74 6.41
CA ASN A 37 2.67 4.71 5.55
C ASN A 37 3.33 5.23 4.26
N VAL A 38 3.53 6.54 4.10
CA VAL A 38 4.16 7.10 2.89
C VAL A 38 5.62 6.67 2.83
N ASP A 39 6.40 6.96 3.87
CA ASP A 39 7.83 6.60 3.94
C ASP A 39 8.03 5.09 3.91
N TYR A 40 7.14 4.35 4.59
CA TYR A 40 7.15 2.89 4.57
C TYR A 40 6.92 2.34 3.16
N ALA A 41 5.95 2.89 2.40
CA ALA A 41 5.67 2.43 1.05
C ALA A 41 6.89 2.60 0.13
N PHE A 42 7.59 3.74 0.18
CA PHE A 42 8.80 3.96 -0.61
C PHE A 42 9.95 3.06 -0.15
N SER A 43 10.18 2.96 1.15
CA SER A 43 11.25 2.15 1.72
C SER A 43 11.08 0.67 1.40
N GLU A 44 9.84 0.17 1.45
CA GLU A 44 9.54 -1.23 1.15
C GLU A 44 9.76 -1.57 -0.32
N VAL A 45 9.37 -0.69 -1.25
CA VAL A 45 9.65 -0.88 -2.67
C VAL A 45 11.16 -0.87 -2.93
N ALA A 46 11.90 0.07 -2.35
CA ALA A 46 13.36 0.11 -2.48
C ALA A 46 14.02 -1.16 -1.91
N ARG A 47 13.56 -1.64 -0.75
CA ARG A 47 14.04 -2.87 -0.12
C ARG A 47 13.77 -4.10 -0.99
N LEU A 48 12.58 -4.20 -1.58
CA LEU A 48 12.22 -5.32 -2.47
C LEU A 48 13.06 -5.30 -3.75
N LEU A 49 13.26 -4.11 -4.34
CA LEU A 49 14.13 -3.95 -5.50
C LEU A 49 15.56 -4.38 -5.18
N TYR A 50 16.14 -3.90 -4.07
CA TYR A 50 17.48 -4.29 -3.63
C TYR A 50 17.62 -5.81 -3.46
N LYS A 51 16.64 -6.45 -2.80
CA LYS A 51 16.63 -7.92 -2.63
C LYS A 51 16.48 -8.69 -3.95
N SER A 52 15.86 -8.12 -4.97
CA SER A 52 15.75 -8.78 -6.27
C SER A 52 17.06 -8.77 -7.07
N LEU A 53 18.00 -7.91 -6.69
CA LEU A 53 19.31 -7.77 -7.32
C LEU A 53 20.41 -8.55 -6.58
N SER A 54 20.13 -9.04 -5.37
CA SER A 54 21.02 -9.88 -4.54
C SER A 54 20.72 -11.36 -4.71
#